data_AF-A0A6J4D1F0-F1
#
_entry.id   AF-A0A6J4D1F0-F1
#
_cell.length_a   1.000
_cell.length_b   1.000
_cell.length_c   1.000
_cell.angle_alpha   90.00
_cell.angle_beta   90.00
_cell.angle_gamma   90.00
#
_symmetry.space_group_name_H-M   'P 1'
#
loop_
_entity.id
_entity.type
_entity.pdbx_description
1 polymer ?
#
loop_
_entity_poly.entity_id
_entity_poly.type
_entity_poly.pdbx_seq_one_letter_code
_entity_poly.pdbx_strand_id
1 'polypeptide(L)'
;MLKLIQFVRKTSNFSSWVLRVGPVLCMGCVLLQGAGSKVESVTGSGASGSRSHARSLDRRIRQSLRRSLSHKQRHMEQTKQTKPVNKQTKQAAQAPQKQQKASPEDMVENRKDGIVGGIALTVNNDPITLYQIEMQEKVNHVNRQQAINSLILQRIQAQEIKRLKIDIEDDKVDAEIENIAKHNGMNVSDFMRTLAGEGINPVAYKAQLKKQLETRELLRNILLFNANTNSETKMREYYNAHRDEFTVPSDVLATRYTAKDTQTLTQALEHKDTDVPGVTKGEERISIKALNPQIAQMFLSTKEHTFTPILNAGGGNYVAFYIEEKLGKQEVSFAQARGFIANKLIEEQQDKILAEYYEKLRVKAKIKFLR
;
A
#
# COMPACT_ATOMS: atom_id res chain seq x y z
N MET A 1 -15.16 -44.88 -10.41
CA MET A 1 -16.54 -44.49 -10.81
C MET A 1 -17.32 -44.22 -9.53
N LEU A 2 -18.04 -43.09 -9.43
CA LEU A 2 -18.70 -42.56 -8.22
C LEU A 2 -17.79 -41.93 -7.13
N LYS A 3 -17.10 -40.85 -7.49
CA LYS A 3 -16.94 -39.62 -6.66
C LYS A 3 -16.28 -38.48 -7.47
N LEU A 4 -16.69 -38.37 -8.74
CA LEU A 4 -16.28 -37.32 -9.68
C LEU A 4 -17.50 -36.60 -10.30
N ILE A 5 -18.68 -36.71 -9.67
CA ILE A 5 -19.96 -36.13 -10.13
C ILE A 5 -20.64 -35.35 -8.99
N GLN A 6 -19.90 -34.52 -8.27
CA GLN A 6 -20.49 -33.49 -7.40
C GLN A 6 -19.81 -32.11 -7.44
N PHE A 7 -18.91 -31.86 -8.40
CA PHE A 7 -18.27 -30.54 -8.55
C PHE A 7 -18.54 -29.83 -9.89
N VAL A 8 -19.36 -30.40 -10.79
CA VAL A 8 -19.62 -29.84 -12.14
C VAL A 8 -21.11 -29.56 -12.42
N ARG A 9 -21.97 -29.47 -11.39
CA ARG A 9 -23.40 -29.19 -11.62
C ARG A 9 -23.99 -28.21 -10.62
N LYS A 10 -23.56 -26.95 -10.69
CA LYS A 10 -24.40 -25.80 -10.31
C LYS A 10 -23.93 -24.48 -10.95
N THR A 11 -23.83 -24.46 -12.27
CA THR A 11 -23.92 -23.23 -13.08
C THR A 11 -25.20 -23.30 -13.92
N SER A 12 -26.25 -22.62 -13.47
CA SER A 12 -27.32 -22.05 -14.30
C SER A 12 -28.28 -21.30 -13.38
N ASN A 13 -27.97 -20.03 -13.16
CA ASN A 13 -29.00 -18.99 -13.25
C ASN A 13 -28.32 -17.67 -13.58
N PHE A 14 -28.57 -17.30 -14.82
CA PHE A 14 -28.16 -16.10 -15.52
C PHE A 14 -29.27 -15.08 -15.27
N SER A 15 -29.07 -14.15 -14.36
CA SER A 15 -29.71 -12.81 -14.28
C SER A 15 -29.30 -12.17 -12.95
N SER A 16 -28.83 -10.92 -13.00
CA SER A 16 -28.29 -10.11 -11.89
C SER A 16 -26.82 -10.34 -11.51
N TRP A 17 -25.90 -10.01 -12.42
CA TRP A 17 -24.50 -9.76 -12.07
C TRP A 17 -23.86 -8.72 -13.02
N VAL A 18 -24.32 -7.48 -12.91
CA VAL A 18 -23.61 -6.27 -13.35
C VAL A 18 -23.49 -5.41 -12.09
N LEU A 19 -22.29 -4.88 -11.82
CA LEU A 19 -21.80 -4.22 -10.59
C LEU A 19 -21.10 -5.16 -9.59
N ARG A 20 -19.81 -5.43 -9.84
CA ARG A 20 -18.74 -5.51 -8.82
C ARG A 20 -17.36 -5.73 -9.45
N VAL A 21 -16.83 -4.69 -10.10
CA VAL A 21 -15.38 -4.50 -10.21
C VAL A 21 -14.94 -3.85 -8.90
N GLY A 22 -14.14 -4.57 -8.12
CA GLY A 22 -13.66 -4.11 -6.81
C GLY A 22 -12.55 -3.05 -6.92
N PRO A 23 -12.47 -2.10 -5.96
CA PRO A 23 -11.49 -1.01 -5.96
C PRO A 23 -10.18 -1.45 -5.28
N VAL A 24 -9.05 -1.09 -5.86
CA VAL A 24 -7.74 -1.16 -5.18
C VAL A 24 -7.24 0.27 -4.96
N LEU A 25 -7.17 0.63 -3.67
CA LEU A 25 -6.62 1.84 -3.04
C LEU A 25 -7.26 3.20 -3.38
N CYS A 26 -8.45 3.41 -2.84
CA CYS A 26 -8.79 4.67 -2.19
C CYS A 26 -8.98 4.37 -0.70
N MET A 27 -8.12 4.93 0.17
CA MET A 27 -8.27 4.79 1.62
C MET A 27 -9.45 5.66 2.06
N GLY A 28 -10.63 5.04 2.14
CA GLY A 28 -11.89 5.67 2.52
C GLY A 28 -12.76 4.70 3.31
N CYS A 29 -13.18 5.14 4.50
CA CYS A 29 -13.96 4.43 5.50
C CYS A 29 -15.14 3.60 4.95
N VAL A 30 -15.26 2.37 5.44
CA VAL A 30 -16.54 1.63 5.45
C VAL A 30 -17.13 1.69 6.86
N LEU A 31 -18.27 2.34 7.00
CA LEU A 31 -19.25 2.07 8.05
C LEU A 31 -20.59 1.78 7.37
N LEU A 32 -21.09 0.55 7.53
CA LEU A 32 -22.46 0.20 7.22
C LEU A 32 -23.37 0.60 8.38
N GLN A 33 -24.50 1.25 8.06
CA GLN A 33 -25.68 1.31 8.92
C GLN A 33 -26.50 0.01 8.77
N GLY A 34 -27.12 -0.44 9.86
CA GLY A 34 -28.19 -1.42 9.86
C GLY A 34 -29.25 -0.99 10.86
N ALA A 35 -30.51 -0.97 10.42
CA ALA A 35 -31.69 -0.80 11.28
C ALA A 35 -32.37 -2.16 11.49
N GLY A 36 -32.72 -2.44 12.75
CA GLY A 36 -33.86 -3.27 13.17
C GLY A 36 -33.77 -4.79 13.05
N SER A 37 -33.55 -5.49 14.16
CA SER A 37 -34.58 -6.33 14.81
C SER A 37 -34.01 -7.07 16.03
N LYS A 38 -34.89 -7.26 17.00
CA LYS A 38 -34.74 -7.83 18.34
C LYS A 38 -34.67 -9.36 18.26
N VAL A 39 -33.83 -10.03 19.05
CA VAL A 39 -34.07 -11.30 19.79
C VAL A 39 -32.83 -11.61 20.66
N GLU A 40 -33.08 -11.84 21.96
CA GLU A 40 -32.14 -12.35 22.97
C GLU A 40 -31.80 -13.83 22.67
N SER A 41 -30.61 -14.38 22.90
CA SER A 41 -30.13 -14.76 24.23
C SER A 41 -28.94 -15.75 24.10
N VAL A 42 -28.05 -15.71 25.11
CA VAL A 42 -27.37 -16.85 25.78
C VAL A 42 -26.11 -17.51 25.17
N THR A 43 -24.99 -17.26 25.88
CA THR A 43 -23.76 -18.08 26.12
C THR A 43 -22.81 -18.39 24.96
N GLY A 44 -21.48 -18.29 25.04
CA GLY A 44 -20.53 -17.90 26.10
C GLY A 44 -19.08 -18.05 25.59
N SER A 45 -18.21 -17.15 26.07
CA SER A 45 -16.74 -17.25 26.24
C SER A 45 -15.78 -17.44 25.03
N GLY A 46 -14.86 -16.47 24.86
CA GLY A 46 -13.50 -16.71 24.32
C GLY A 46 -12.95 -15.69 23.31
N ALA A 47 -11.79 -15.11 23.63
CA ALA A 47 -10.84 -14.36 22.77
C ALA A 47 -11.12 -12.86 22.46
N SER A 48 -10.49 -12.02 23.29
CA SER A 48 -10.24 -10.60 23.08
C SER A 48 -8.93 -10.38 22.31
N GLY A 49 -8.94 -9.53 21.28
CA GLY A 49 -7.73 -8.86 20.79
C GLY A 49 -7.71 -8.54 19.30
N SER A 50 -8.23 -7.37 18.89
CA SER A 50 -7.74 -6.57 17.74
C SER A 50 -8.72 -5.44 17.39
N ARG A 51 -8.85 -4.43 18.27
CA ARG A 51 -9.59 -3.18 17.93
C ARG A 51 -8.98 -1.91 18.54
N SER A 52 -7.83 -2.00 19.21
CA SER A 52 -7.19 -0.86 19.89
C SER A 52 -6.22 -0.06 19.00
N HIS A 53 -5.73 -0.62 17.87
CA HIS A 53 -4.66 0.03 17.10
C HIS A 53 -5.15 1.15 16.16
N ALA A 54 -6.35 1.02 15.57
CA ALA A 54 -6.88 2.02 14.62
C ALA A 54 -7.34 3.33 15.30
N ARG A 55 -7.70 3.30 16.59
CA ARG A 55 -8.10 4.51 17.35
C ARG A 55 -6.90 5.27 17.93
N SER A 56 -5.71 4.69 17.95
CA SER A 56 -4.52 5.32 18.52
C SER A 56 -3.79 6.25 17.54
N LEU A 57 -3.84 5.94 16.23
CA LEU A 57 -3.19 6.73 15.18
C LEU A 57 -3.85 8.11 15.01
N ASP A 58 -5.18 8.14 14.97
CA ASP A 58 -5.97 9.37 14.87
C ASP A 58 -5.86 10.24 16.15
N ARG A 59 -5.64 9.63 17.31
CA ARG A 59 -5.41 10.34 18.57
C ARG A 59 -3.99 10.95 18.65
N ARG A 60 -2.98 10.26 18.12
CA ARG A 60 -1.57 10.73 18.07
C ARG A 60 -1.39 11.88 17.08
N ILE A 61 -2.07 11.84 15.93
CA ILE A 61 -2.07 12.92 14.94
C ILE A 61 -2.77 14.17 15.50
N ARG A 62 -3.87 14.01 16.25
CA ARG A 62 -4.52 15.16 16.94
C ARG A 62 -3.68 15.72 18.09
N GLN A 63 -2.92 14.90 18.82
CA GLN A 63 -2.05 15.35 19.91
C GLN A 63 -0.80 16.10 19.41
N SER A 64 -0.21 15.70 18.28
CA SER A 64 0.92 16.41 17.68
C SER A 64 0.50 17.79 17.12
N LEU A 65 -0.71 17.89 16.58
CA LEU A 65 -1.31 19.16 16.13
C LEU A 65 -1.65 20.12 17.28
N ARG A 66 -2.02 19.62 18.47
CA ARG A 66 -2.25 20.47 19.66
C ARG A 66 -0.95 20.98 20.30
N ARG A 67 0.13 20.18 20.27
CA ARG A 67 1.45 20.59 20.82
C ARG A 67 2.14 21.65 19.97
N SER A 68 1.96 21.64 18.64
CA SER A 68 2.52 22.69 17.77
C SER A 68 1.84 24.06 17.97
N LEU A 69 0.57 24.07 18.39
CA LEU A 69 -0.16 25.29 18.72
C LEU A 69 0.25 25.88 20.09
N SER A 70 0.58 25.06 21.09
CA SER A 70 1.00 25.58 22.41
C SER A 70 2.41 26.17 22.43
N HIS A 71 3.30 25.76 21.51
CA HIS A 71 4.66 26.32 21.44
C HIS A 71 4.69 27.73 20.83
N LYS A 72 3.67 28.11 20.06
CA LYS A 72 3.55 29.46 19.47
C LYS A 72 3.01 30.51 20.45
N GLN A 73 2.43 30.10 21.58
CA GLN A 73 1.94 31.01 22.63
C GLN A 73 2.94 31.23 23.78
N ARG A 74 3.98 30.38 23.93
CA ARG A 74 4.97 30.53 25.02
C ARG A 74 6.17 31.43 24.69
N HIS A 75 6.32 31.88 23.43
CA HIS A 75 7.42 32.76 23.01
C HIS A 75 7.04 34.25 22.86
N MET A 76 5.84 34.66 23.30
CA MET A 76 5.49 36.10 23.38
C MET A 76 5.43 36.66 24.81
N GLU A 77 5.80 35.90 25.83
CA GLU A 77 5.65 36.31 27.24
C GLU A 77 6.98 36.48 27.99
N GLN A 78 8.08 36.76 27.29
CA GLN A 78 9.34 37.18 27.92
C GLN A 78 9.99 38.30 27.11
N THR A 79 9.55 39.53 27.36
CA THR A 79 10.38 40.74 27.33
C THR A 79 9.55 41.91 27.88
N LYS A 80 9.70 42.22 29.18
CA LYS A 80 9.74 43.59 29.76
C LYS A 80 9.60 43.57 31.29
N GLN A 81 10.68 43.97 31.98
CA GLN A 81 10.71 44.60 33.31
C GLN A 81 11.70 45.78 33.19
N THR A 82 11.25 47.05 33.10
CA THR A 82 11.15 48.12 34.15
C THR A 82 12.51 48.56 34.72
N LYS A 83 12.92 49.84 34.90
CA LYS A 83 12.33 51.21 35.10
C LYS A 83 13.52 52.23 35.24
N PRO A 84 13.40 53.54 35.59
CA PRO A 84 12.37 54.59 35.35
C PRO A 84 12.97 55.99 34.94
N VAL A 85 12.13 57.00 34.63
CA VAL A 85 12.13 58.39 35.20
C VAL A 85 11.11 59.34 34.49
N ASN A 86 10.18 59.84 35.32
CA ASN A 86 9.41 61.10 35.44
C ASN A 86 9.00 62.10 34.30
N LYS A 87 7.70 62.46 34.40
CA LYS A 87 6.99 63.78 34.38
C LYS A 87 6.65 64.58 33.09
N GLN A 88 5.32 64.83 32.98
CA GLN A 88 4.58 66.01 32.46
C GLN A 88 4.66 66.28 30.94
N THR A 89 3.62 66.59 30.14
CA THR A 89 2.38 67.40 30.34
C THR A 89 1.36 67.12 29.20
N LYS A 90 0.06 67.40 29.45
CA LYS A 90 -1.12 67.71 28.59
C LYS A 90 -0.92 67.72 27.04
N GLN A 91 -1.83 67.24 26.17
CA GLN A 91 -3.17 67.76 25.84
C GLN A 91 -3.79 67.00 24.62
N ALA A 92 -5.13 66.89 24.61
CA ALA A 92 -6.07 66.83 23.47
C ALA A 92 -6.08 65.68 22.40
N ALA A 93 -7.28 65.07 22.33
CA ALA A 93 -8.06 64.74 21.13
C ALA A 93 -7.92 63.39 20.40
N GLN A 94 -9.07 62.70 20.40
CA GLN A 94 -9.68 61.84 19.37
C GLN A 94 -9.27 60.36 19.28
N ALA A 95 -10.32 59.54 19.35
CA ALA A 95 -10.33 58.09 19.46
C ALA A 95 -10.10 57.37 18.13
N PRO A 96 -9.41 56.20 18.13
CA PRO A 96 -9.57 55.19 17.11
C PRO A 96 -10.42 54.01 17.59
N GLN A 97 -11.31 53.58 16.70
CA GLN A 97 -12.23 52.47 16.85
C GLN A 97 -11.51 51.14 17.10
N LYS A 98 -12.15 50.30 17.94
CA LYS A 98 -11.76 48.94 18.32
C LYS A 98 -11.69 48.03 17.08
N GLN A 99 -10.51 47.44 16.83
CA GLN A 99 -10.40 46.22 16.01
C GLN A 99 -10.66 45.01 16.90
N GLN A 100 -11.84 44.40 16.75
CA GLN A 100 -12.15 43.09 17.31
C GLN A 100 -11.52 41.98 16.47
N LYS A 101 -10.76 41.10 17.13
CA LYS A 101 -10.33 39.79 16.61
C LYS A 101 -11.57 38.91 16.40
N ALA A 102 -11.78 38.43 15.18
CA ALA A 102 -12.81 37.45 14.86
C ALA A 102 -12.33 36.02 15.19
N SER A 103 -13.25 35.23 15.75
CA SER A 103 -13.10 33.82 16.12
C SER A 103 -13.40 32.88 14.93
N PRO A 104 -13.00 31.59 14.96
CA PRO A 104 -12.93 30.72 13.77
C PRO A 104 -14.25 30.14 13.23
N GLU A 105 -15.41 30.61 13.69
CA GLU A 105 -16.71 29.98 13.38
C GLU A 105 -17.52 30.72 12.29
N ASP A 106 -17.05 31.87 11.80
CA ASP A 106 -17.79 32.72 10.84
C ASP A 106 -17.43 32.50 9.35
N MET A 107 -16.85 31.35 8.97
CA MET A 107 -16.43 31.08 7.57
C MET A 107 -17.44 30.26 6.75
N VAL A 108 -18.73 30.35 7.09
CA VAL A 108 -19.82 29.84 6.25
C VAL A 108 -20.77 31.00 6.03
N GLU A 109 -20.83 31.53 4.79
CA GLU A 109 -22.02 32.06 4.10
C GLU A 109 -21.68 33.20 3.11
N ASN A 110 -21.82 32.90 1.82
CA ASN A 110 -22.58 33.66 0.80
C ASN A 110 -22.20 33.12 -0.59
N ARG A 111 -22.98 32.15 -1.10
CA ARG A 111 -22.84 31.69 -2.47
C ARG A 111 -23.73 32.56 -3.35
N LYS A 112 -23.11 33.34 -4.26
CA LYS A 112 -23.80 33.80 -5.46
C LYS A 112 -23.88 32.61 -6.41
N ASP A 113 -25.10 32.15 -6.65
CA ASP A 113 -25.41 31.07 -7.59
C ASP A 113 -24.91 31.42 -8.99
N GLY A 114 -24.08 30.54 -9.59
CA GLY A 114 -23.77 30.57 -11.02
C GLY A 114 -22.30 30.47 -11.45
N ILE A 115 -21.33 30.62 -10.53
CA ILE A 115 -19.90 30.50 -10.91
C ILE A 115 -19.39 29.09 -10.58
N VAL A 116 -19.60 28.14 -11.50
CA VAL A 116 -19.15 26.74 -11.34
C VAL A 116 -17.62 26.59 -11.54
N GLY A 117 -16.95 27.60 -12.11
CA GLY A 117 -15.53 27.57 -12.46
C GLY A 117 -14.57 28.37 -11.56
N GLY A 118 -15.03 28.85 -10.40
CA GLY A 118 -14.19 29.69 -9.52
C GLY A 118 -12.94 28.96 -9.02
N ILE A 119 -11.78 29.62 -9.05
CA ILE A 119 -10.56 29.10 -8.42
C ILE A 119 -10.71 29.31 -6.91
N ALA A 120 -10.70 28.21 -6.15
CA ALA A 120 -10.84 28.24 -4.70
C ALA A 120 -9.51 28.50 -4.00
N LEU A 121 -8.43 27.88 -4.49
CA LEU A 121 -7.09 28.07 -3.96
C LEU A 121 -6.03 27.69 -5.01
N THR A 122 -4.78 28.09 -4.79
CA THR A 122 -3.63 27.70 -5.61
C THR A 122 -2.56 27.04 -4.76
N VAL A 123 -1.85 26.06 -5.33
CA VAL A 123 -0.70 25.37 -4.71
C VAL A 123 0.50 25.56 -5.62
N ASN A 124 1.48 26.39 -5.22
CA ASN A 124 2.61 26.77 -6.08
C ASN A 124 2.15 27.23 -7.48
N ASN A 125 1.11 28.08 -7.52
CA ASN A 125 0.47 28.59 -8.73
C ASN A 125 -0.40 27.59 -9.52
N ASP A 126 -0.50 26.32 -9.11
CA ASP A 126 -1.46 25.38 -9.71
C ASP A 126 -2.86 25.55 -9.08
N PRO A 127 -3.91 25.90 -9.87
CA PRO A 127 -5.23 26.26 -9.34
C PRO A 127 -6.09 25.03 -9.03
N ILE A 128 -6.70 25.00 -7.85
CA ILE A 128 -7.76 24.07 -7.47
C ILE A 128 -9.09 24.82 -7.51
N THR A 129 -10.04 24.30 -8.27
CA THR A 129 -11.35 24.94 -8.49
C THR A 129 -12.38 24.48 -7.46
N LEU A 130 -13.44 25.27 -7.29
CA LEU A 130 -14.60 24.90 -6.48
C LEU A 130 -15.24 23.60 -6.98
N TYR A 131 -15.40 23.47 -8.30
CA TYR A 131 -15.92 22.25 -8.93
C TYR A 131 -15.12 20.99 -8.53
N GLN A 132 -13.78 21.07 -8.56
CA GLN A 132 -12.95 19.94 -8.16
C GLN A 132 -13.16 19.55 -6.70
N ILE A 133 -13.31 20.53 -5.80
CA ILE A 133 -13.59 20.28 -4.38
C ILE A 133 -14.94 19.58 -4.24
N GLU A 134 -16.00 20.10 -4.86
CA GLU A 134 -17.34 19.52 -4.78
C GLU A 134 -17.40 18.11 -5.39
N MET A 135 -16.70 17.87 -6.50
CA MET A 135 -16.59 16.54 -7.08
C MET A 135 -15.86 15.58 -6.15
N GLN A 136 -14.76 16.02 -5.54
CA GLN A 136 -14.00 15.21 -4.59
C GLN A 136 -14.82 14.87 -3.33
N GLU A 137 -15.64 15.81 -2.82
CA GLU A 137 -16.58 15.55 -1.73
C GLU A 137 -17.60 14.48 -2.09
N LYS A 138 -18.20 14.58 -3.29
CA LYS A 138 -19.24 13.65 -3.76
C LYS A 138 -18.70 12.27 -4.06
N VAL A 139 -17.61 12.17 -4.81
CA VAL A 139 -17.04 10.89 -5.27
C VAL A 139 -16.45 10.10 -4.11
N ASN A 140 -15.79 10.77 -3.17
CA ASN A 140 -15.10 10.09 -2.07
C ASN A 140 -15.92 10.08 -0.77
N HIS A 141 -17.11 10.70 -0.75
CA HIS A 141 -17.95 10.83 0.44
C HIS A 141 -17.19 11.42 1.64
N VAL A 142 -16.42 12.48 1.39
CA VAL A 142 -15.60 13.17 2.40
C VAL A 142 -16.07 14.59 2.61
N ASN A 143 -15.74 15.19 3.75
CA ASN A 143 -16.05 16.59 3.98
C ASN A 143 -15.15 17.53 3.16
N ARG A 144 -15.57 18.79 3.01
CA ARG A 144 -14.86 19.82 2.26
C ARG A 144 -13.38 19.94 2.61
N GLN A 145 -13.05 19.90 3.89
CA GLN A 145 -11.66 20.05 4.34
C GLN A 145 -10.80 18.86 3.93
N GLN A 146 -11.35 17.64 4.01
CA GLN A 146 -10.69 16.43 3.54
C GLN A 146 -10.52 16.44 2.01
N ALA A 147 -11.54 16.87 1.27
CA ALA A 147 -11.47 17.06 -0.18
C ALA A 147 -10.37 18.06 -0.57
N ILE A 148 -10.35 19.24 0.06
CA ILE A 148 -9.30 20.26 -0.14
C ILE A 148 -7.91 19.69 0.15
N ASN A 149 -7.72 19.02 1.29
CA ASN A 149 -6.43 18.43 1.66
C ASN A 149 -5.97 17.37 0.65
N SER A 150 -6.89 16.52 0.16
CA SER A 150 -6.60 15.52 -0.86
C SER A 150 -6.17 16.16 -2.18
N LEU A 151 -6.90 17.19 -2.63
CA LEU A 151 -6.57 17.92 -3.85
C LEU A 151 -5.22 18.64 -3.74
N ILE A 152 -4.91 19.24 -2.58
CA ILE A 152 -3.59 19.85 -2.32
C ILE A 152 -2.49 18.78 -2.43
N LEU A 153 -2.68 17.62 -1.79
CA LEU A 153 -1.72 16.51 -1.85
C LEU A 153 -1.52 16.03 -3.29
N GLN A 154 -2.58 15.88 -4.07
CA GLN A 154 -2.50 15.51 -5.48
C GLN A 154 -1.69 16.52 -6.30
N ARG A 155 -1.83 17.83 -6.03
CA ARG A 155 -1.00 18.86 -6.71
C ARG A 155 0.46 18.77 -6.31
N ILE A 156 0.74 18.57 -5.03
CA ILE A 156 2.11 18.38 -4.54
C ILE A 156 2.74 17.14 -5.21
N GLN A 157 2.02 16.02 -5.29
CA GLN A 157 2.48 14.80 -5.97
C GLN A 157 2.78 15.05 -7.44
N ALA A 158 1.86 15.69 -8.17
CA ALA A 158 2.06 15.99 -9.58
C ALA A 158 3.26 16.93 -9.82
N GLN A 159 3.48 17.90 -8.93
CA GLN A 159 4.65 18.77 -8.99
C GLN A 159 5.95 18.01 -8.71
N GLU A 160 5.91 17.07 -7.77
CA GLU A 160 7.07 16.26 -7.42
C GLU A 160 7.44 15.26 -8.54
N ILE A 161 6.45 14.63 -9.19
CA ILE A 161 6.62 13.83 -10.41
C ILE A 161 7.34 14.66 -11.49
N LYS A 162 6.88 15.88 -11.75
CA LYS A 162 7.52 16.80 -12.71
C LYS A 162 8.93 17.17 -12.29
N ARG A 163 9.16 17.49 -11.01
CA ARG A 163 10.46 17.88 -10.47
C ARG A 163 11.50 16.76 -10.61
N LEU A 164 11.08 15.53 -10.34
CA LEU A 164 11.90 14.33 -10.45
C LEU A 164 11.99 13.79 -11.88
N LYS A 165 11.29 14.42 -12.84
CA LYS A 165 11.22 13.99 -14.25
C LYS A 165 10.77 12.54 -14.39
N ILE A 166 9.80 12.14 -13.56
CA ILE A 166 9.17 10.84 -13.66
C ILE A 166 8.19 10.90 -14.83
N ASP A 167 8.45 10.10 -15.86
CA ASP A 167 7.58 9.91 -17.01
C ASP A 167 7.50 8.41 -17.32
N ILE A 168 6.31 7.96 -17.69
CA ILE A 168 6.04 6.57 -18.03
C ILE A 168 5.82 6.50 -19.54
N GLU A 169 6.69 5.75 -20.22
CA GLU A 169 6.59 5.49 -21.65
C GLU A 169 5.26 4.79 -21.98
N ASP A 170 4.70 5.08 -23.16
CA ASP A 170 3.39 4.55 -23.55
C ASP A 170 3.39 3.01 -23.61
N ASP A 171 4.50 2.39 -24.02
CA ASP A 171 4.66 0.92 -24.05
C ASP A 171 4.48 0.29 -22.67
N LYS A 172 4.93 0.96 -21.60
CA LYS A 172 4.72 0.48 -20.21
C LYS A 172 3.26 0.57 -19.81
N VAL A 173 2.55 1.59 -20.29
CA VAL A 173 1.11 1.72 -20.05
C VAL A 173 0.35 0.61 -20.78
N ASP A 174 0.72 0.34 -22.03
CA ASP A 174 0.10 -0.72 -22.85
C ASP A 174 0.38 -2.12 -22.29
N ALA A 175 1.60 -2.37 -21.81
CA ALA A 175 1.93 -3.61 -21.10
C ALA A 175 1.11 -3.79 -19.81
N GLU A 176 0.90 -2.71 -19.05
CA GLU A 176 0.05 -2.76 -17.85
C GLU A 176 -1.41 -3.03 -18.20
N ILE A 177 -1.92 -2.42 -19.28
CA ILE A 177 -3.26 -2.70 -19.81
C ILE A 177 -3.38 -4.18 -20.18
N GLU A 178 -2.39 -4.74 -20.86
CA GLU A 178 -2.38 -6.14 -21.24
C GLU A 178 -2.40 -7.06 -20.01
N ASN A 179 -1.63 -6.74 -18.97
CA ASN A 179 -1.63 -7.49 -17.71
C ASN A 179 -3.00 -7.44 -17.02
N ILE A 180 -3.63 -6.26 -16.97
CA ILE A 180 -4.97 -6.10 -16.41
C ILE A 180 -6.00 -6.89 -17.23
N ALA A 181 -5.97 -6.81 -18.56
CA ALA A 181 -6.88 -7.54 -19.44
C ALA A 181 -6.72 -9.06 -19.24
N LYS A 182 -5.48 -9.57 -19.22
CA LYS A 182 -5.17 -10.99 -18.95
C LYS A 182 -5.70 -11.44 -17.60
N HIS A 183 -5.54 -10.62 -16.55
CA HIS A 183 -6.06 -10.94 -15.23
C HIS A 183 -7.60 -11.03 -15.20
N ASN A 184 -8.28 -10.31 -16.09
CA ASN A 184 -9.73 -10.39 -16.30
C ASN A 184 -10.14 -11.46 -17.33
N GLY A 185 -9.22 -12.29 -17.83
CA GLY A 185 -9.50 -13.31 -18.83
C GLY A 185 -9.89 -12.76 -20.21
N MET A 186 -9.51 -11.52 -20.51
CA MET A 186 -9.83 -10.81 -21.75
C MET A 186 -8.55 -10.48 -22.53
N ASN A 187 -8.65 -10.32 -23.84
CA ASN A 187 -7.61 -9.62 -24.60
C ASN A 187 -7.81 -8.09 -24.49
N VAL A 188 -6.79 -7.33 -24.91
CA VAL A 188 -6.80 -5.86 -24.79
C VAL A 188 -7.98 -5.21 -25.52
N SER A 189 -8.33 -5.69 -26.72
CA SER A 189 -9.45 -5.13 -27.50
C SER A 189 -10.78 -5.33 -26.80
N ASP A 190 -11.02 -6.55 -26.30
CA ASP A 190 -12.24 -6.91 -25.58
C ASP A 190 -12.37 -6.13 -24.28
N PHE A 191 -11.26 -5.98 -23.56
CA PHE A 191 -11.19 -5.18 -22.34
C PHE A 191 -11.55 -3.71 -22.60
N MET A 192 -10.92 -3.09 -23.60
CA MET A 192 -11.18 -1.68 -23.96
C MET A 192 -12.61 -1.45 -24.44
N ARG A 193 -13.18 -2.40 -25.19
CA ARG A 193 -14.59 -2.34 -25.61
C ARG A 193 -15.53 -2.48 -24.43
N THR A 194 -15.21 -3.34 -23.46
CA THR A 194 -15.99 -3.49 -22.23
C THR A 194 -15.99 -2.18 -21.44
N LEU A 195 -14.83 -1.55 -21.25
CA LEU A 195 -14.73 -0.23 -20.60
C LEU A 195 -15.57 0.83 -21.33
N ALA A 196 -15.49 0.88 -22.66
CA ALA A 196 -16.30 1.79 -23.45
C ALA A 196 -17.81 1.53 -23.29
N GLY A 197 -18.23 0.27 -23.21
CA GLY A 197 -19.61 -0.13 -22.92
C GLY A 197 -20.10 0.29 -21.54
N GLU A 198 -19.19 0.40 -20.56
CA GLU A 198 -19.46 0.94 -19.21
C GLU A 198 -19.40 2.49 -19.16
N GLY A 199 -19.20 3.15 -20.30
CA GLY A 199 -19.09 4.60 -20.39
C GLY A 199 -17.72 5.17 -20.04
N ILE A 200 -16.69 4.31 -19.88
CA ILE A 200 -15.32 4.72 -19.62
C ILE A 200 -14.63 4.96 -20.97
N ASN A 201 -14.21 6.20 -21.21
CA ASN A 201 -13.47 6.53 -22.43
C ASN A 201 -12.07 5.88 -22.40
N PRO A 202 -11.68 5.07 -23.41
CA PRO A 202 -10.40 4.38 -23.44
C PRO A 202 -9.16 5.31 -23.36
N VAL A 203 -9.23 6.48 -23.99
CA VAL A 203 -8.15 7.48 -23.96
C VAL A 203 -8.02 8.07 -22.55
N ALA A 204 -9.15 8.40 -21.92
CA ALA A 204 -9.15 8.91 -20.55
C ALA A 204 -8.63 7.84 -19.56
N TYR A 205 -9.00 6.57 -19.78
CA TYR A 205 -8.50 5.46 -18.99
C TYR A 205 -6.98 5.30 -19.12
N LYS A 206 -6.43 5.29 -20.34
CA LYS A 206 -4.96 5.22 -20.56
C LYS A 206 -4.24 6.37 -19.87
N ALA A 207 -4.77 7.59 -19.97
CA ALA A 207 -4.19 8.76 -19.30
C ALA A 207 -4.26 8.66 -17.77
N GLN A 208 -5.34 8.12 -17.22
CA GLN A 208 -5.47 7.88 -15.78
C GLN A 208 -4.49 6.80 -15.31
N LEU A 209 -4.37 5.70 -16.05
CA LEU A 209 -3.44 4.63 -15.74
C LEU A 209 -1.99 5.13 -15.77
N LYS A 210 -1.62 5.94 -16.77
CA LYS A 210 -0.30 6.60 -16.82
C LYS A 210 -0.02 7.39 -15.55
N LYS A 211 -0.96 8.24 -15.08
CA LYS A 211 -0.82 8.99 -13.82
C LYS A 211 -0.68 8.09 -12.59
N GLN A 212 -1.39 6.95 -12.57
CA GLN A 212 -1.27 5.98 -11.49
C GLN A 212 0.12 5.34 -11.48
N LEU A 213 0.66 4.99 -12.65
CA LEU A 213 2.00 4.44 -12.79
C LEU A 213 3.09 5.45 -12.41
N GLU A 214 2.96 6.72 -12.81
CA GLU A 214 3.85 7.81 -12.38
C GLU A 214 3.82 7.98 -10.85
N THR A 215 2.63 7.92 -10.24
CA THR A 215 2.48 8.01 -8.79
C THR A 215 3.13 6.82 -8.08
N ARG A 216 2.95 5.60 -8.60
CA ARG A 216 3.60 4.40 -8.07
C ARG A 216 5.12 4.53 -8.14
N GLU A 217 5.65 5.05 -9.23
CA GLU A 217 7.09 5.27 -9.41
C GLU A 217 7.61 6.37 -8.47
N LEU A 218 6.86 7.45 -8.25
CA LEU A 218 7.17 8.45 -7.24
C LEU A 218 7.30 7.83 -5.85
N LEU A 219 6.32 7.02 -5.45
CA LEU A 219 6.35 6.35 -4.14
C LEU A 219 7.56 5.42 -4.02
N ARG A 220 7.84 4.62 -5.07
CA ARG A 220 9.02 3.76 -5.13
C ARG A 220 10.30 4.55 -4.93
N ASN A 221 10.47 5.67 -5.63
CA ASN A 221 11.64 6.53 -5.53
C ASN A 221 11.81 7.13 -4.13
N ILE A 222 10.72 7.57 -3.49
CA ILE A 222 10.76 8.08 -2.11
C ILE A 222 11.20 6.98 -1.14
N LEU A 223 10.66 5.77 -1.27
CA LEU A 223 10.99 4.66 -0.38
C LEU A 223 12.44 4.19 -0.56
N LEU A 224 12.91 4.05 -1.80
CA LEU A 224 14.29 3.65 -2.10
C LEU A 224 15.31 4.69 -1.67
N PHE A 225 15.01 5.98 -1.79
CA PHE A 225 15.90 7.03 -1.29
C PHE A 225 16.09 6.95 0.24
N ASN A 226 15.02 6.63 0.97
CA ASN A 226 15.08 6.47 2.43
C ASN A 226 15.62 5.11 2.88
N ALA A 227 15.51 4.07 2.05
CA ALA A 227 16.11 2.75 2.28
C ALA A 227 17.62 2.83 2.48
N ASN A 228 18.29 3.66 1.68
CA ASN A 228 19.72 3.92 1.80
C ASN A 228 20.09 4.63 3.12
N THR A 229 19.10 5.21 3.81
CA THR A 229 19.23 5.87 5.11
C THR A 229 18.93 4.91 6.28
N ASN A 230 18.47 3.68 6.02
CA ASN A 230 18.40 2.66 7.07
C ASN A 230 19.82 2.32 7.48
N SER A 231 20.23 2.83 8.64
CA SER A 231 21.57 2.60 9.14
C SER A 231 21.79 1.10 9.32
N GLU A 232 23.01 0.65 9.03
CA GLU A 232 23.45 -0.72 9.29
C GLU A 232 23.15 -1.13 10.74
N THR A 233 23.22 -0.18 11.66
CA THR A 233 22.81 -0.33 13.06
C THR A 233 21.37 -0.85 13.20
N LYS A 234 20.39 -0.21 12.56
CA LYS A 234 18.98 -0.65 12.64
C LYS A 234 18.77 -2.03 12.01
N MET A 235 19.45 -2.31 10.90
CA MET A 235 19.39 -3.63 10.28
C MET A 235 19.96 -4.70 11.21
N ARG A 236 21.06 -4.39 11.91
CA ARG A 236 21.71 -5.29 12.86
C ARG A 236 20.87 -5.50 14.13
N GLU A 237 20.24 -4.44 14.64
CA GLU A 237 19.26 -4.51 15.72
C GLU A 237 18.09 -5.42 15.36
N TYR A 238 17.50 -5.22 14.17
CA TYR A 238 16.42 -6.07 13.67
C TYR A 238 16.86 -7.54 13.58
N TYR A 239 18.01 -7.81 12.96
CA TYR A 239 18.56 -9.16 12.83
C TYR A 239 18.79 -9.85 14.17
N ASN A 240 19.31 -9.12 15.16
CA ASN A 240 19.54 -9.64 16.50
C ASN A 240 18.24 -9.88 17.26
N ALA A 241 17.23 -9.03 17.08
CA ALA A 241 15.93 -9.17 17.73
C ALA A 241 15.06 -10.28 17.09
N HIS A 242 15.26 -10.60 15.82
CA HIS A 242 14.44 -11.54 15.04
C HIS A 242 15.25 -12.72 14.49
N ARG A 243 16.19 -13.27 15.28
CA ARG A 243 17.07 -14.38 14.83
C ARG A 243 16.32 -15.59 14.29
N ASP A 244 15.14 -15.85 14.82
CA ASP A 244 14.29 -16.97 14.38
C ASP A 244 13.80 -16.79 12.93
N GLU A 245 13.56 -15.56 12.46
CA GLU A 245 13.19 -15.27 11.06
C GLU A 245 14.32 -15.57 10.08
N PHE A 246 15.56 -15.62 10.58
CA PHE A 246 16.77 -15.90 9.82
C PHE A 246 17.29 -17.31 10.04
N THR A 247 16.48 -18.18 10.63
CA THR A 247 16.83 -19.59 10.82
C THR A 247 16.11 -20.44 9.78
N VAL A 248 16.89 -21.11 8.94
CA VAL A 248 16.40 -22.03 7.91
C VAL A 248 16.82 -23.46 8.26
N PRO A 249 16.13 -24.49 7.75
CA PRO A 249 16.60 -25.87 7.90
C PRO A 249 17.97 -26.06 7.25
N SER A 250 18.83 -26.87 7.88
CA SER A 250 20.14 -27.20 7.33
C SER A 250 20.07 -28.32 6.30
N ASP A 251 19.16 -29.26 6.50
CA ASP A 251 18.97 -30.44 5.66
C ASP A 251 17.49 -30.62 5.32
N VAL A 252 17.24 -31.29 4.21
CA VAL A 252 15.90 -31.69 3.80
C VAL A 252 15.91 -33.18 3.48
N LEU A 253 15.03 -33.93 4.12
CA LEU A 253 14.75 -35.31 3.77
C LEU A 253 13.74 -35.30 2.62
N ALA A 254 14.11 -35.90 1.50
CA ALA A 254 13.26 -35.92 0.32
C ALA A 254 13.33 -37.26 -0.40
N THR A 255 12.24 -37.61 -1.07
CA THR A 255 12.23 -38.71 -2.03
C THR A 255 12.44 -38.14 -3.43
N ARG A 256 13.53 -38.53 -4.07
CA ARG A 256 13.88 -38.18 -5.44
C ARG A 256 13.12 -39.07 -6.41
N TYR A 257 12.45 -38.47 -7.40
CA TYR A 257 11.80 -39.12 -8.52
C TYR A 257 12.55 -38.72 -9.79
N THR A 258 13.03 -39.69 -10.57
CA THR A 258 13.79 -39.42 -11.80
C THR A 258 13.25 -40.21 -12.98
N ALA A 259 13.06 -39.54 -14.11
CA ALA A 259 12.60 -40.14 -15.36
C ALA A 259 13.30 -39.51 -16.58
N LYS A 260 13.25 -40.18 -17.73
CA LYS A 260 13.78 -39.65 -19.01
C LYS A 260 12.86 -38.62 -19.68
N ASP A 261 11.58 -38.63 -19.31
CA ASP A 261 10.55 -37.78 -19.92
C ASP A 261 9.70 -37.08 -18.84
N THR A 262 9.26 -35.86 -19.13
CA THR A 262 8.48 -35.05 -18.20
C THR A 262 7.06 -35.56 -18.00
N GLN A 263 6.45 -36.20 -19.01
CA GLN A 263 5.09 -36.74 -18.90
C GLN A 263 5.06 -37.95 -17.96
N THR A 264 6.00 -38.90 -18.14
CA THR A 264 6.12 -40.05 -17.24
C THR A 264 6.39 -39.61 -15.80
N LEU A 265 7.26 -38.61 -15.62
CA LEU A 265 7.53 -38.05 -14.30
C LEU A 265 6.26 -37.45 -13.70
N THR A 266 5.54 -36.60 -14.45
CA THR A 266 4.31 -35.94 -13.99
C THR A 266 3.25 -36.95 -13.53
N GLN A 267 3.04 -38.03 -14.30
CA GLN A 267 2.14 -39.13 -13.91
C GLN A 267 2.54 -39.77 -12.56
N ALA A 268 3.84 -39.91 -12.32
CA ALA A 268 4.36 -40.44 -11.06
C ALA A 268 4.16 -39.48 -9.88
N LEU A 269 4.22 -38.16 -10.12
CA LEU A 269 3.97 -37.16 -9.08
C LEU A 269 2.49 -37.09 -8.69
N GLU A 270 1.58 -37.32 -9.64
CA GLU A 270 0.13 -37.41 -9.39
C GLU A 270 -0.26 -38.68 -8.61
N HIS A 271 0.52 -39.75 -8.76
CA HIS A 271 0.28 -41.06 -8.15
C HIS A 271 1.48 -41.52 -7.31
N LYS A 272 1.80 -40.77 -6.22
CA LYS A 272 2.95 -41.00 -5.33
C LYS A 272 3.16 -42.48 -4.95
N ASP A 273 2.07 -43.17 -4.59
CA ASP A 273 2.10 -44.53 -4.04
C ASP A 273 2.12 -45.63 -5.11
N THR A 274 1.99 -45.28 -6.39
CA THR A 274 2.03 -46.26 -7.49
C THR A 274 3.43 -46.32 -8.08
N ASP A 275 3.90 -47.53 -8.39
CA ASP A 275 5.14 -47.70 -9.13
C ASP A 275 4.87 -47.44 -10.62
N VAL A 276 5.55 -46.46 -11.18
CA VAL A 276 5.38 -46.05 -12.58
C VAL A 276 6.59 -46.51 -13.37
N PRO A 277 6.41 -47.37 -14.40
CA PRO A 277 7.52 -47.85 -15.22
C PRO A 277 8.34 -46.70 -15.81
N GLY A 278 9.67 -46.77 -15.67
CA GLY A 278 10.59 -45.75 -16.16
C GLY A 278 10.87 -44.61 -15.18
N VAL A 279 10.29 -44.66 -13.97
CA VAL A 279 10.59 -43.72 -12.88
C VAL A 279 11.40 -44.44 -11.81
N THR A 280 12.51 -43.83 -11.41
CA THR A 280 13.33 -44.32 -10.30
C THR A 280 13.08 -43.45 -9.07
N LYS A 281 12.80 -44.11 -7.93
CA LYS A 281 12.58 -43.46 -6.63
C LYS A 281 13.77 -43.74 -5.72
N GLY A 282 14.18 -42.76 -4.93
CA GLY A 282 15.20 -42.96 -3.90
C GLY A 282 15.10 -41.90 -2.81
N GLU A 283 15.24 -42.31 -1.55
CA GLU A 283 15.33 -41.38 -0.43
C GLU A 283 16.71 -40.74 -0.38
N GLU A 284 16.74 -39.43 -0.14
CA GLU A 284 17.96 -38.65 -0.11
C GLU A 284 17.88 -37.58 0.98
N ARG A 285 18.96 -37.46 1.75
CA ARG A 285 19.15 -36.35 2.69
C ARG A 285 19.98 -35.27 1.99
N ILE A 286 19.35 -34.13 1.73
CA ILE A 286 19.93 -33.06 0.94
C ILE A 286 20.40 -31.94 1.88
N SER A 287 21.69 -31.61 1.83
CA SER A 287 22.22 -30.48 2.61
C SER A 287 22.01 -29.17 1.85
N ILE A 288 21.28 -28.23 2.45
CA ILE A 288 20.95 -26.95 1.82
C ILE A 288 22.21 -26.12 1.51
N LYS A 289 23.26 -26.22 2.31
CA LYS A 289 24.54 -25.50 2.09
C LYS A 289 25.31 -25.97 0.87
N ALA A 290 25.16 -27.24 0.49
CA ALA A 290 25.88 -27.84 -0.63
C ALA A 290 25.20 -27.55 -1.98
N LEU A 291 23.95 -27.09 -1.95
CA LEU A 291 23.17 -26.76 -3.14
C LEU A 291 23.57 -25.40 -3.73
N ASN A 292 23.33 -25.24 -5.03
CA ASN A 292 23.32 -23.92 -5.66
C ASN A 292 22.25 -23.02 -4.99
N PRO A 293 22.51 -21.71 -4.78
CA PRO A 293 21.56 -20.78 -4.16
C PRO A 293 20.12 -20.81 -4.72
N GLN A 294 19.95 -20.97 -6.04
CA GLN A 294 18.63 -21.02 -6.66
C GLN A 294 17.86 -22.30 -6.27
N ILE A 295 18.55 -23.44 -6.26
CA ILE A 295 17.97 -24.73 -5.87
C ILE A 295 17.71 -24.74 -4.36
N ALA A 296 18.66 -24.26 -3.56
CA ALA A 296 18.48 -24.09 -2.11
C ALA A 296 17.21 -23.28 -1.81
N GLN A 297 17.03 -22.12 -2.46
CA GLN A 297 15.84 -21.30 -2.28
C GLN A 297 14.55 -22.02 -2.66
N MET A 298 14.56 -22.83 -3.72
CA MET A 298 13.41 -23.64 -4.13
C MET A 298 13.05 -24.68 -3.06
N PHE A 299 14.02 -25.41 -2.49
CA PHE A 299 13.76 -26.36 -1.40
C PHE A 299 13.26 -25.65 -0.14
N LEU A 300 13.80 -24.46 0.16
CA LEU A 300 13.35 -23.65 1.29
C LEU A 300 11.92 -23.12 1.11
N SER A 301 11.53 -22.72 -0.11
CA SER A 301 10.20 -22.18 -0.41
C SER A 301 9.12 -23.25 -0.63
N THR A 302 9.51 -24.45 -1.07
CA THR A 302 8.59 -25.59 -1.25
C THR A 302 8.11 -26.07 0.12
N LYS A 303 6.80 -26.31 0.28
CA LYS A 303 6.24 -26.74 1.56
C LYS A 303 6.58 -28.21 1.83
N GLU A 304 6.63 -28.59 3.09
CA GLU A 304 6.68 -30.02 3.46
C GLU A 304 5.46 -30.75 2.91
N HIS A 305 5.64 -32.03 2.60
CA HIS A 305 4.67 -32.91 1.96
C HIS A 305 4.18 -32.42 0.60
N THR A 306 5.00 -31.63 -0.11
CA THR A 306 4.74 -31.20 -1.47
C THR A 306 5.92 -31.49 -2.39
N PHE A 307 5.64 -31.59 -3.69
CA PHE A 307 6.68 -31.76 -4.70
C PHE A 307 7.32 -30.43 -5.06
N THR A 308 8.63 -30.46 -5.29
CA THR A 308 9.31 -29.40 -6.01
C THR A 308 8.83 -29.37 -7.47
N PRO A 309 8.98 -28.23 -8.16
CA PRO A 309 8.89 -28.20 -9.61
C PRO A 309 9.83 -29.24 -10.25
N ILE A 310 9.47 -29.71 -11.45
CA ILE A 310 10.33 -30.60 -12.23
C ILE A 310 11.59 -29.84 -12.65
N LEU A 311 12.74 -30.42 -12.34
CA LEU A 311 14.07 -29.91 -12.67
C LEU A 311 14.68 -30.74 -13.79
N ASN A 312 15.48 -30.09 -14.61
CA ASN A 312 16.33 -30.79 -15.58
C ASN A 312 17.64 -31.19 -14.87
N ALA A 313 17.88 -32.50 -14.74
CA ALA A 313 19.06 -33.05 -14.07
C ALA A 313 20.28 -33.12 -14.99
N GLY A 314 20.17 -32.65 -16.23
CA GLY A 314 21.19 -32.81 -17.27
C GLY A 314 21.19 -34.21 -17.88
N GLY A 315 21.84 -34.35 -19.04
CA GLY A 315 21.94 -35.65 -19.73
C GLY A 315 20.60 -36.22 -20.21
N GLY A 316 19.58 -35.39 -20.38
CA GLY A 316 18.24 -35.79 -20.85
C GLY A 316 17.34 -36.40 -19.78
N ASN A 317 17.67 -36.27 -18.49
CA ASN A 317 16.84 -36.74 -17.39
C ASN A 317 16.17 -35.58 -16.65
N TYR A 318 14.98 -35.86 -16.13
CA TYR A 318 14.18 -34.95 -15.31
C TYR A 318 14.05 -35.50 -13.89
N VAL A 319 14.05 -34.61 -12.92
CA VAL A 319 13.97 -34.95 -11.50
C VAL A 319 12.97 -34.06 -10.78
N ALA A 320 12.23 -34.64 -9.83
CA ALA A 320 11.43 -33.89 -8.87
C ALA A 320 11.65 -34.50 -7.48
N PHE A 321 11.51 -33.68 -6.45
CA PHE A 321 11.71 -34.10 -5.07
C PHE A 321 10.41 -33.93 -4.31
N TYR A 322 9.98 -35.00 -3.63
CA TYR A 322 8.94 -34.89 -2.62
C TYR A 322 9.58 -34.52 -1.29
N ILE A 323 9.22 -33.37 -0.73
CA ILE A 323 9.77 -32.92 0.55
C ILE A 323 9.09 -33.68 1.68
N GLU A 324 9.78 -34.61 2.33
CA GLU A 324 9.23 -35.37 3.45
C GLU A 324 9.30 -34.55 4.73
N GLU A 325 10.48 -34.04 5.08
CA GLU A 325 10.71 -33.28 6.31
C GLU A 325 11.89 -32.31 6.15
N LYS A 326 11.83 -31.14 6.80
CA LYS A 326 12.94 -30.19 6.89
C LYS A 326 13.62 -30.30 8.25
N LEU A 327 14.92 -30.58 8.24
CA LEU A 327 15.69 -30.94 9.43
C LEU A 327 16.78 -29.91 9.76
N GLY A 328 17.10 -29.85 11.04
CA GLY A 328 18.16 -29.01 11.59
C GLY A 328 17.86 -27.52 11.53
N LYS A 329 18.82 -26.72 11.98
CA LYS A 329 18.71 -25.27 12.03
C LYS A 329 20.03 -24.66 11.60
N GLN A 330 19.94 -23.70 10.70
CA GLN A 330 21.04 -22.92 10.20
C GLN A 330 20.65 -21.45 10.21
N GLU A 331 21.46 -20.64 10.88
CA GLU A 331 21.32 -19.19 10.81
C GLU A 331 21.85 -18.67 9.46
N VAL A 332 21.02 -17.91 8.77
CA VAL A 332 21.37 -17.10 7.61
C VAL A 332 22.17 -15.91 8.12
N SER A 333 23.39 -15.73 7.62
CA SER A 333 24.26 -14.65 8.09
C SER A 333 23.64 -13.26 7.85
N PHE A 334 24.00 -12.29 8.68
CA PHE A 334 23.57 -10.89 8.50
C PHE A 334 23.84 -10.36 7.08
N ALA A 335 24.98 -10.74 6.48
CA ALA A 335 25.33 -10.30 5.12
C ALA A 335 24.33 -10.81 4.07
N GLN A 336 23.87 -12.05 4.20
CA GLN A 336 22.87 -12.67 3.32
C GLN A 336 21.46 -12.11 3.62
N ALA A 337 21.14 -11.89 4.89
CA ALA A 337 19.85 -11.37 5.32
C ALA A 337 19.68 -9.85 5.07
N ARG A 338 20.77 -9.11 4.86
CA ARG A 338 20.77 -7.63 4.79
C ARG A 338 19.74 -7.08 3.82
N GLY A 339 19.65 -7.64 2.61
CA GLY A 339 18.69 -7.18 1.60
C GLY A 339 17.24 -7.40 2.01
N PHE A 340 16.95 -8.56 2.60
CA PHE A 340 15.62 -8.86 3.14
C PHE A 340 15.25 -7.92 4.29
N ILE A 341 16.16 -7.72 5.25
CA ILE A 341 15.94 -6.81 6.39
C ILE A 341 15.71 -5.38 5.90
N ALA A 342 16.50 -4.91 4.94
CA ALA A 342 16.34 -3.58 4.37
C ALA A 342 14.92 -3.40 3.80
N ASN A 343 14.46 -4.35 3.00
CA ASN A 343 13.11 -4.33 2.42
C ASN A 343 12.03 -4.39 3.51
N LYS A 344 12.22 -5.23 4.53
CA LYS A 344 11.26 -5.38 5.63
C LYS A 344 11.12 -4.12 6.47
N LEU A 345 12.24 -3.46 6.80
CA LEU A 345 12.24 -2.20 7.53
C LEU A 345 11.61 -1.06 6.73
N ILE A 346 11.77 -1.05 5.40
CA ILE A 346 11.06 -0.09 4.54
C ILE A 346 9.56 -0.33 4.58
N GLU A 347 9.12 -1.59 4.46
CA GLU A 347 7.70 -1.96 4.52
C GLU A 347 7.08 -1.51 5.84
N GLU A 348 7.74 -1.79 6.98
CA GLU A 348 7.25 -1.39 8.31
C GLU A 348 7.19 0.14 8.48
N GLN A 349 8.16 0.86 7.93
CA GLN A 349 8.27 2.31 8.08
C GLN A 349 7.65 3.10 6.92
N GLN A 350 7.03 2.42 5.95
CA GLN A 350 6.56 3.01 4.69
C GLN A 350 5.67 4.22 4.95
N ASP A 351 4.62 4.05 5.76
CA ASP A 351 3.66 5.12 6.04
C ASP A 351 4.33 6.32 6.71
N LYS A 352 5.28 6.08 7.61
CA LYS A 352 6.03 7.13 8.29
C LYS A 352 6.94 7.88 7.33
N ILE A 353 7.68 7.16 6.49
CA ILE A 353 8.58 7.74 5.48
C ILE A 353 7.78 8.64 4.53
N LEU A 354 6.67 8.12 4.00
CA LEU A 354 5.80 8.87 3.08
C LEU A 354 5.19 10.09 3.77
N ALA A 355 4.67 9.93 4.99
CA ALA A 355 4.08 11.04 5.74
C ALA A 355 5.10 12.16 6.00
N GLU A 356 6.29 11.83 6.49
CA GLU A 356 7.35 12.82 6.75
C GLU A 356 7.80 13.52 5.47
N TYR A 357 7.90 12.78 4.36
CA TYR A 357 8.28 13.33 3.07
C TYR A 357 7.23 14.33 2.55
N TYR A 358 5.96 13.95 2.53
CA TYR A 358 4.89 14.83 2.03
C TYR A 358 4.61 16.01 2.96
N GLU A 359 4.77 15.87 4.28
CA GLU A 359 4.69 17.02 5.21
C GLU A 359 5.77 18.05 4.92
N LYS A 360 7.02 17.62 4.64
CA LYS A 360 8.10 18.53 4.23
C LYS A 360 7.75 19.27 2.93
N LEU A 361 7.18 18.59 1.94
CA LEU A 361 6.75 19.23 0.70
C LEU A 361 5.60 20.20 0.94
N ARG A 362 4.62 19.82 1.77
CA ARG A 362 3.47 20.65 2.11
C ARG A 362 3.86 21.93 2.84
N VAL A 363 4.79 21.85 3.79
CA VAL A 363 5.32 23.03 4.51
C VAL A 363 6.05 23.99 3.55
N LYS A 364 6.72 23.47 2.52
CA LYS A 364 7.40 24.28 1.50
C LYS A 364 6.44 24.85 0.44
N ALA A 365 5.27 24.24 0.25
CA ALA A 365 4.32 24.64 -0.76
C ALA A 365 3.66 25.98 -0.41
N LYS A 366 3.57 26.88 -1.40
CA LYS A 366 2.85 28.15 -1.31
C LYS A 366 1.38 27.92 -1.59
N ILE A 367 0.59 27.76 -0.53
CA ILE A 367 -0.87 27.56 -0.62
C ILE A 367 -1.57 28.89 -0.38
N LYS A 368 -2.35 29.37 -1.36
CA LYS A 368 -3.12 30.62 -1.27
C LYS A 368 -4.60 30.33 -1.52
N PHE A 369 -5.45 30.64 -0.55
CA PHE A 369 -6.91 30.58 -0.71
C PHE A 369 -7.40 31.88 -1.35
N LEU A 370 -8.27 31.74 -2.35
CA LEU A 370 -8.91 32.84 -3.05
C LEU A 370 -10.34 32.96 -2.50
N ARG A 371 -10.69 34.17 -2.05
CA ARG A 371 -12.00 34.48 -1.44
C ARG A 371 -13.03 34.79 -2.51
#